data_AF-F7V536-F1
#
_entry.id   AF-F7V536-F1
#
_cell.length_a   1.000
_cell.length_b   1.000
_cell.length_c   1.000
_cell.angle_alpha   90.00
_cell.angle_beta   90.00
_cell.angle_gamma   90.00
#
_symmetry.space_group_name_H-M   'P 1'
#
loop_
_entity.id
_entity.type
_entity.pdbx_description
1 polymer ?
#
loop_
_entity_poly.entity_id
_entity_poly.type
_entity_poly.pdbx_seq_one_letter_code
_entity_poly.pdbx_strand_id
1 'polypeptide(L)'
;MHSVKIMADLAEYLPHYLQLRGIVIMFATAFVAVFICVCILTAFGLKSSVPDEKLPAQMKSDLRRYSVRSLVERYFELMVSGTIFLLFTSAYFMITYFGVAGELWDKYSSFILLGLIVMAVIFNAWFDKKLIPLEVLRPGEREIMHLIAILYMLVIFAYIKFVYQNNNYDSIIQYFILLIIGRFVGFDTTIGGIRKTLTMAVKNLPLLAMALSGTGLIALVGFKSGYLIVQNGVVWNLFLGQLFLVVIMYIIHKIRNRAWAQAERESRKKAHKVAQQQDWEDRMQSRRKQNHSGRGKESSQLKDLGYDQFKELK
;
A
#
# COMPACT_ATOMS: atom_id res chain seq x y z
N MET A 1 6.07 -20.85 -39.47
CA MET A 1 6.95 -21.86 -38.83
C MET A 1 7.72 -21.34 -37.61
N HIS A 2 8.10 -20.04 -37.53
CA HIS A 2 8.79 -19.48 -36.34
C HIS A 2 7.92 -19.36 -35.07
N SER A 3 6.61 -19.12 -35.20
CA SER A 3 5.69 -19.01 -34.05
C SER A 3 5.50 -20.33 -33.28
N VAL A 4 5.71 -21.48 -33.94
CA VAL A 4 5.62 -22.81 -33.32
C VAL A 4 6.83 -23.11 -32.43
N LYS A 5 8.02 -22.59 -32.77
CA LYS A 5 9.22 -22.71 -31.91
C LYS A 5 9.09 -21.92 -30.61
N ILE A 6 8.43 -20.75 -30.63
CA ILE A 6 8.21 -19.92 -29.44
C ILE A 6 7.29 -20.62 -28.43
N MET A 7 6.22 -21.25 -28.92
CA MET A 7 5.32 -22.07 -28.09
C MET A 7 6.05 -23.31 -27.55
N ALA A 8 6.98 -23.90 -28.33
CA ALA A 8 7.78 -25.04 -27.90
C ALA A 8 8.79 -24.67 -26.81
N ASP A 9 9.57 -23.59 -26.96
CA ASP A 9 10.52 -23.13 -25.94
C ASP A 9 9.81 -22.69 -24.65
N LEU A 10 8.72 -21.90 -24.75
CA LEU A 10 7.97 -21.48 -23.57
C LEU A 10 7.31 -22.68 -22.87
N ALA A 11 6.79 -23.65 -23.62
CA ALA A 11 6.26 -24.90 -23.09
C ALA A 11 7.34 -25.82 -22.48
N GLU A 12 8.60 -25.69 -22.91
CA GLU A 12 9.74 -26.43 -22.35
C GLU A 12 10.23 -25.81 -21.03
N TYR A 13 10.16 -24.47 -20.88
CA TYR A 13 10.49 -23.79 -19.63
C TYR A 13 9.34 -23.70 -18.62
N LEU A 14 8.08 -23.79 -19.06
CA LEU A 14 6.90 -23.79 -18.19
C LEU A 14 6.94 -24.89 -17.10
N PRO A 15 7.28 -26.16 -17.38
CA PRO A 15 7.38 -27.19 -16.35
C PRO A 15 8.48 -26.91 -15.32
N HIS A 16 9.54 -26.15 -15.68
CA HIS A 16 10.57 -25.71 -14.72
C HIS A 16 10.03 -24.69 -13.73
N TYR A 17 9.30 -23.68 -14.20
CA TYR A 17 8.67 -22.70 -13.32
C TYR A 17 7.48 -23.29 -12.54
N LEU A 18 6.88 -24.38 -13.02
CA LEU A 18 5.83 -25.10 -12.28
C LEU A 18 6.37 -26.12 -11.26
N GLN A 19 7.70 -26.24 -11.09
CA GLN A 19 8.27 -27.10 -10.07
C GLN A 19 7.84 -26.65 -8.67
N LEU A 20 7.09 -27.53 -7.98
CA LEU A 20 6.57 -27.30 -6.63
C LEU A 20 7.66 -26.85 -5.66
N ARG A 21 8.84 -27.46 -5.72
CA ARG A 21 9.97 -27.11 -4.84
C ARG A 21 10.41 -25.66 -5.01
N GLY A 22 10.55 -25.21 -6.25
CA GLY A 22 10.95 -23.83 -6.57
C GLY A 22 9.86 -22.82 -6.18
N ILE A 23 8.61 -23.12 -6.54
CA ILE A 23 7.44 -22.32 -6.16
C ILE A 23 7.36 -22.12 -4.64
N VAL A 24 7.51 -23.20 -3.86
CA VAL A 24 7.45 -23.14 -2.38
C VAL A 24 8.57 -22.28 -1.81
N ILE A 25 9.80 -22.43 -2.31
CA ILE A 25 10.95 -21.61 -1.85
C ILE A 25 10.73 -20.13 -2.17
N MET A 26 10.22 -19.82 -3.37
CA MET A 26 9.93 -18.43 -3.78
C MET A 26 8.80 -17.83 -2.95
N PHE A 27 7.70 -18.57 -2.72
CA PHE A 27 6.63 -18.10 -1.84
C PHE A 27 7.07 -17.93 -0.39
N ALA A 28 7.88 -18.85 0.15
CA ALA A 28 8.42 -18.74 1.49
C ALA A 28 9.34 -17.52 1.63
N THR A 29 10.20 -17.29 0.65
CA THR A 29 11.10 -16.12 0.62
C THR A 29 10.30 -14.83 0.49
N ALA A 30 9.30 -14.79 -0.39
CA ALA A 30 8.41 -13.64 -0.55
C ALA A 30 7.64 -13.37 0.75
N PHE A 31 7.15 -14.40 1.43
CA PHE A 31 6.50 -14.29 2.73
C PHE A 31 7.43 -13.67 3.77
N VAL A 32 8.65 -14.20 3.93
CA VAL A 32 9.63 -13.67 4.88
C VAL A 32 10.00 -12.22 4.54
N ALA A 33 10.27 -11.91 3.27
CA ALA A 33 10.62 -10.57 2.82
C ALA A 33 9.51 -9.56 3.15
N VAL A 34 8.28 -9.83 2.71
CA VAL A 34 7.14 -8.94 2.93
C VAL A 34 6.80 -8.84 4.42
N PHE A 35 6.86 -9.95 5.16
CA PHE A 35 6.59 -9.96 6.60
C PHE A 35 7.58 -9.09 7.36
N ILE A 36 8.89 -9.23 7.11
CA ILE A 36 9.93 -8.39 7.70
C ILE A 36 9.68 -6.92 7.36
N CYS A 37 9.40 -6.59 6.09
CA CYS A 37 9.10 -5.23 5.67
C CYS A 37 7.89 -4.65 6.42
N VAL A 38 6.79 -5.40 6.52
CA VAL A 38 5.58 -4.98 7.23
C VAL A 38 5.85 -4.78 8.72
N CYS A 39 6.63 -5.66 9.35
CA CYS A 39 7.03 -5.53 10.76
C CYS A 39 7.86 -4.26 11.00
N ILE A 40 8.85 -3.98 10.14
CA ILE A 40 9.68 -2.78 10.22
C ILE A 40 8.83 -1.52 10.02
N LEU A 41 7.97 -1.49 9.00
CA LEU A 41 7.08 -0.35 8.74
C LEU A 41 6.10 -0.12 9.88
N THR A 42 5.61 -1.19 10.49
CA THR A 42 4.73 -1.11 11.67
C THR A 42 5.49 -0.54 12.86
N ALA A 43 6.69 -1.05 13.18
CA ALA A 43 7.53 -0.52 14.25
C ALA A 43 7.90 0.96 14.04
N PHE A 44 8.21 1.34 12.79
CA PHE A 44 8.51 2.72 12.45
C PHE A 44 7.29 3.63 12.60
N GLY A 45 6.14 3.28 12.04
CA GLY A 45 4.90 4.04 12.20
C GLY A 45 4.46 4.18 13.67
N LEU A 46 4.70 3.14 14.48
CA LEU A 46 4.47 3.15 15.93
C LEU A 46 5.38 4.12 16.68
N LYS A 47 6.62 4.36 16.20
CA LYS A 47 7.62 5.28 16.80
C LYS A 47 7.46 6.72 16.30
N SER A 48 7.10 6.92 15.03
CA SER A 48 6.88 8.24 14.43
C SER A 48 5.58 8.90 14.88
N SER A 49 4.65 8.13 15.44
CA SER A 49 3.35 8.62 15.94
C SER A 49 3.37 9.04 17.41
N VAL A 50 4.43 9.70 17.86
CA VAL A 50 4.45 10.37 19.19
C VAL A 50 4.16 11.86 19.01
N PRO A 51 2.89 12.30 18.81
CA PRO A 51 2.54 13.70 18.92
C PRO A 51 2.05 14.02 20.34
N ASP A 52 2.59 15.13 20.85
CA ASP A 52 2.20 15.97 22.00
C ASP A 52 1.49 15.28 23.18
N GLU A 53 2.11 15.37 24.35
CA GLU A 53 1.61 14.84 25.63
C GLU A 53 0.17 15.32 25.94
N LYS A 54 -0.23 16.46 25.37
CA LYS A 54 -1.54 17.10 25.57
C LYS A 54 -2.72 16.48 24.82
N LEU A 55 -2.53 15.55 23.87
CA LEU A 55 -3.67 14.91 23.19
C LEU A 55 -4.34 13.81 24.06
N PRO A 56 -5.68 13.66 24.01
CA PRO A 56 -6.39 12.58 24.69
C PRO A 56 -5.96 11.19 24.17
N ALA A 57 -5.89 10.20 25.07
CA ALA A 57 -5.31 8.88 24.80
C ALA A 57 -5.98 8.12 23.64
N GLN A 58 -7.29 8.29 23.44
CA GLN A 58 -8.02 7.68 22.33
C GLN A 58 -7.55 8.23 20.97
N MET A 59 -7.47 9.56 20.83
CA MET A 59 -7.04 10.23 19.60
C MET A 59 -5.58 9.88 19.25
N LYS A 60 -4.69 9.77 20.24
CA LYS A 60 -3.30 9.29 20.03
C LYS A 60 -3.27 7.88 19.43
N SER A 61 -4.11 6.97 19.93
CA SER A 61 -4.14 5.58 19.46
C SER A 61 -4.67 5.46 18.03
N ASP A 62 -5.62 6.31 17.64
CA ASP A 62 -6.18 6.35 16.29
C ASP A 62 -5.20 6.95 15.27
N LEU A 63 -4.50 8.04 15.63
CA LEU A 63 -3.44 8.60 14.80
C LEU A 63 -2.31 7.59 14.57
N ARG A 64 -1.94 6.83 15.60
CA ARG A 64 -0.90 5.79 15.50
C ARG A 64 -1.31 4.66 14.56
N ARG A 65 -2.57 4.20 14.65
CA ARG A 65 -3.13 3.20 13.74
C ARG A 65 -3.18 3.71 12.30
N TYR A 66 -3.59 4.97 12.11
CA TYR A 66 -3.63 5.60 10.80
C TYR A 66 -2.23 5.71 10.17
N SER A 67 -1.23 6.16 10.93
CA SER A 67 0.16 6.30 10.44
C SER A 67 0.74 4.97 9.98
N VAL A 68 0.58 3.91 10.79
CA VAL A 68 1.00 2.55 10.44
C VAL A 68 0.29 2.06 9.18
N ARG A 69 -1.03 2.26 9.09
CA ARG A 69 -1.84 1.82 7.94
C ARG A 69 -1.40 2.53 6.66
N SER A 70 -1.27 3.86 6.71
CA SER A 70 -0.80 4.67 5.59
C SER A 70 0.57 4.22 5.11
N LEU A 71 1.54 3.97 6.01
CA LEU A 71 2.90 3.61 5.61
C LEU A 71 2.98 2.27 4.88
N VAL A 72 2.21 1.27 5.33
CA VAL A 72 2.19 -0.04 4.66
C VAL A 72 1.35 0.00 3.37
N GLU A 73 0.26 0.75 3.34
CA GLU A 73 -0.51 0.94 2.11
C GLU A 73 0.31 1.63 1.02
N ARG A 74 1.14 2.62 1.38
CA ARG A 74 2.11 3.27 0.49
C ARG A 74 3.16 2.29 -0.06
N TYR A 75 3.69 1.42 0.79
CA TYR A 75 4.60 0.36 0.35
C TYR A 75 3.92 -0.61 -0.62
N PHE A 76 2.65 -0.96 -0.36
CA PHE A 76 1.90 -1.84 -1.25
C PHE A 76 1.62 -1.20 -2.60
N GLU A 77 1.20 0.05 -2.61
CA GLU A 77 1.00 0.83 -3.83
C GLU A 77 2.29 0.94 -4.66
N LEU A 78 3.41 1.23 -4.00
CA LEU A 78 4.73 1.32 -4.62
C LEU A 78 5.11 0.01 -5.35
N MET A 79 5.00 -1.13 -4.66
CA MET A 79 5.36 -2.43 -5.22
C MET A 79 4.43 -2.84 -6.36
N VAL A 80 3.11 -2.68 -6.20
CA VAL A 80 2.13 -3.02 -7.25
C VAL A 80 2.36 -2.17 -8.49
N SER A 81 2.60 -0.87 -8.31
CA SER A 81 2.87 0.03 -9.42
C SER A 81 4.18 -0.32 -10.14
N GLY A 82 5.23 -0.65 -9.38
CA GLY A 82 6.49 -1.17 -9.92
C GLY A 82 6.30 -2.46 -10.73
N THR A 83 5.47 -3.39 -10.25
CA THR A 83 5.18 -4.64 -10.95
C THR A 83 4.45 -4.42 -12.26
N ILE A 84 3.56 -3.43 -12.35
CA ILE A 84 2.90 -3.08 -13.62
C ILE A 84 3.91 -2.52 -14.62
N PHE A 85 4.79 -1.60 -14.20
CA PHE A 85 5.87 -1.12 -15.07
C PHE A 85 6.80 -2.26 -15.51
N LEU A 86 7.10 -3.19 -14.60
CA LEU A 86 7.94 -4.34 -14.88
C LEU A 86 7.25 -5.34 -15.83
N LEU A 87 5.93 -5.53 -15.73
CA LEU A 87 5.16 -6.39 -16.64
C LEU A 87 5.32 -5.95 -18.10
N PHE A 88 5.10 -4.66 -18.38
CA PHE A 88 5.14 -4.14 -19.75
C PHE A 88 6.57 -4.06 -20.32
N THR A 89 7.55 -3.68 -19.50
CA THR A 89 8.96 -3.70 -19.90
C THR A 89 9.48 -5.12 -20.08
N SER A 90 9.03 -6.06 -19.26
CA SER A 90 9.36 -7.46 -19.43
C SER A 90 8.72 -8.06 -20.67
N ALA A 91 7.49 -7.67 -21.01
CA ALA A 91 6.84 -8.08 -22.25
C ALA A 91 7.64 -7.59 -23.48
N TYR A 92 8.11 -6.34 -23.45
CA TYR A 92 9.01 -5.81 -24.48
C TYR A 92 10.27 -6.69 -24.63
N PHE A 93 10.94 -7.02 -23.53
CA PHE A 93 12.13 -7.87 -23.57
C PHE A 93 11.86 -9.27 -24.08
N MET A 94 10.74 -9.89 -23.71
CA MET A 94 10.37 -11.21 -24.22
C MET A 94 10.21 -11.17 -25.75
N ILE A 95 9.55 -10.15 -26.30
CA ILE A 95 9.36 -10.04 -27.75
C ILE A 95 10.69 -9.86 -28.47
N THR A 96 11.59 -9.02 -27.92
CA THR A 96 12.95 -8.83 -28.46
C THR A 96 13.78 -10.12 -28.38
N TYR A 97 13.76 -10.81 -27.23
CA TYR A 97 14.59 -11.97 -26.96
C TYR A 97 14.20 -13.20 -27.79
N PHE A 98 12.89 -13.43 -27.97
CA PHE A 98 12.39 -14.55 -28.77
C PHE A 98 12.37 -14.27 -30.29
N GLY A 99 12.87 -13.11 -30.73
CA GLY A 99 13.03 -12.78 -32.15
C GLY A 99 11.72 -12.86 -32.95
N VAL A 100 10.58 -12.62 -32.30
CA VAL A 100 9.24 -12.83 -32.87
C VAL A 100 8.94 -11.85 -34.00
N ALA A 101 9.64 -10.73 -34.01
CA ALA A 101 9.35 -9.62 -34.87
C ALA A 101 10.56 -9.42 -35.79
N GLY A 102 10.35 -9.74 -37.08
CA GLY A 102 11.35 -9.58 -38.15
C GLY A 102 11.63 -8.10 -38.46
N GLU A 103 11.81 -7.74 -39.73
CA GLU A 103 12.24 -6.39 -40.17
C GLU A 103 11.38 -5.22 -39.63
N LEU A 104 10.11 -5.44 -39.28
CA LEU A 104 9.24 -4.44 -38.67
C LEU A 104 9.62 -4.09 -37.22
N TRP A 105 10.27 -5.00 -36.48
CA TRP A 105 10.74 -4.75 -35.11
C TRP A 105 11.88 -3.76 -35.09
N ASP A 106 12.86 -3.95 -35.96
CA ASP A 106 14.07 -3.14 -36.00
C ASP A 106 13.74 -1.67 -36.29
N LYS A 107 12.68 -1.42 -37.06
CA LYS A 107 12.22 -0.07 -37.41
C LYS A 107 11.34 0.59 -36.34
N TYR A 108 10.55 -0.18 -35.58
CA TYR A 108 9.54 0.37 -34.67
C TYR A 108 9.73 0.01 -33.19
N SER A 109 10.77 -0.74 -32.82
CA SER A 109 11.04 -1.19 -31.44
C SER A 109 10.96 -0.06 -30.40
N SER A 110 11.58 1.10 -30.70
CA SER A 110 11.53 2.29 -29.84
C SER A 110 10.11 2.83 -29.65
N PHE A 111 9.30 2.89 -30.71
CA PHE A 111 7.90 3.35 -30.63
C PHE A 111 7.02 2.34 -29.89
N ILE A 112 7.26 1.04 -30.08
CA ILE A 112 6.56 -0.04 -29.37
C ILE A 112 6.87 0.02 -27.88
N LEU A 113 8.15 0.22 -27.51
CA LEU A 113 8.56 0.38 -26.12
C LEU A 113 7.88 1.58 -25.46
N LEU A 114 7.88 2.73 -26.13
CA LEU A 114 7.15 3.91 -25.66
C LEU A 114 5.65 3.61 -25.48
N GLY A 115 5.03 2.94 -26.45
CA GLY A 115 3.63 2.52 -26.36
C GLY A 115 3.35 1.61 -25.16
N LEU A 116 4.21 0.62 -24.90
CA LEU A 116 4.09 -0.29 -23.75
C LEU A 116 4.24 0.46 -22.42
N ILE A 117 5.12 1.45 -22.36
CA ILE A 117 5.30 2.28 -21.16
C ILE A 117 4.08 3.17 -20.92
N VAL A 118 3.51 3.79 -21.97
CA VAL A 118 2.25 4.54 -21.88
C VAL A 118 1.11 3.62 -21.42
N MET A 119 1.04 2.41 -21.97
CA MET A 119 0.08 1.40 -21.55
C MET A 119 0.27 1.02 -20.07
N ALA A 120 1.50 0.91 -19.58
CA ALA A 120 1.77 0.68 -18.15
C ALA A 120 1.23 1.81 -17.26
N VAL A 121 1.32 3.08 -17.70
CA VAL A 121 0.75 4.21 -16.97
C VAL A 121 -0.78 4.15 -16.93
N ILE A 122 -1.41 3.83 -18.08
CA ILE A 122 -2.87 3.68 -18.17
C ILE A 122 -3.35 2.49 -17.31
N PHE A 123 -2.65 1.36 -17.38
CA PHE A 123 -2.96 0.17 -16.59
C PHE A 123 -2.79 0.43 -15.10
N ASN A 124 -1.75 1.15 -14.69
CA ASN A 124 -1.60 1.61 -13.31
C ASN A 124 -2.84 2.39 -12.85
N ALA A 125 -3.26 3.40 -13.62
CA ALA A 125 -4.45 4.20 -13.31
C ALA A 125 -5.76 3.39 -13.29
N TRP A 126 -5.82 2.26 -14.01
CA TRP A 126 -6.96 1.36 -13.98
C TRP A 126 -6.92 0.39 -12.79
N PHE A 127 -5.76 -0.23 -12.51
CA PHE A 127 -5.53 -1.09 -11.35
C PHE A 127 -5.82 -0.36 -10.05
N ASP A 128 -5.48 0.93 -10.03
CA ASP A 128 -5.74 1.85 -8.95
C ASP A 128 -7.20 1.91 -8.50
N LYS A 129 -8.14 1.67 -9.43
CA LYS A 129 -9.59 1.66 -9.18
C LYS A 129 -10.12 0.28 -8.82
N LYS A 130 -9.43 -0.81 -9.21
CA LYS A 130 -10.01 -2.16 -9.23
C LYS A 130 -9.37 -3.17 -8.28
N LEU A 131 -8.04 -3.16 -8.11
CA LEU A 131 -7.36 -4.26 -7.43
C LEU A 131 -7.18 -4.04 -5.93
N ILE A 132 -7.06 -2.78 -5.49
CA ILE A 132 -6.99 -2.40 -4.07
C ILE A 132 -7.61 -1.00 -3.90
N PRO A 133 -8.88 -0.86 -3.48
CA PRO A 133 -9.39 0.41 -3.00
C PRO A 133 -8.68 0.72 -1.67
N LEU A 134 -7.52 1.35 -1.75
CA LEU A 134 -6.76 1.82 -0.60
C LEU A 134 -7.51 3.00 0.02
N GLU A 135 -8.43 2.68 0.93
CA GLU A 135 -9.35 3.58 1.64
C GLU A 135 -8.68 4.77 2.36
N VAL A 136 -7.36 4.73 2.58
CA VAL A 136 -6.66 5.67 3.48
C VAL A 136 -5.64 6.56 2.76
N LEU A 137 -5.24 6.24 1.52
CA LEU A 137 -4.29 7.08 0.79
C LEU A 137 -4.97 8.33 0.22
N ARG A 138 -4.45 9.51 0.56
CA ARG A 138 -4.89 10.76 -0.08
C ARG A 138 -4.45 10.76 -1.55
N PRO A 139 -5.24 11.35 -2.48
CA PRO A 139 -4.91 11.39 -3.91
C PRO A 139 -3.46 11.85 -4.20
N GLY A 140 -2.99 12.91 -3.53
CA GLY A 140 -1.63 13.39 -3.71
C GLY A 140 -0.54 12.46 -3.17
N GLU A 141 -0.79 11.65 -2.13
CA GLU A 141 0.20 10.67 -1.64
C GLU A 141 0.36 9.49 -2.61
N ARG A 142 -0.74 9.11 -3.27
CA ARG A 142 -0.77 8.06 -4.28
C ARG A 142 0.07 8.42 -5.50
N GLU A 143 -0.11 9.64 -6.01
CA GLU A 143 0.64 10.16 -7.14
C GLU A 143 2.16 10.15 -6.88
N ILE A 144 2.56 10.47 -5.64
CA ILE A 144 3.94 10.39 -5.18
C ILE A 144 4.41 8.92 -5.15
N MET A 145 3.57 7.97 -4.75
CA MET A 145 3.94 6.54 -4.76
C MET A 145 4.21 6.03 -6.17
N HIS A 146 3.44 6.44 -7.17
CA HIS A 146 3.76 6.08 -8.55
C HIS A 146 5.03 6.76 -9.05
N LEU A 147 5.30 8.01 -8.67
CA LEU A 147 6.58 8.67 -9.00
C LEU A 147 7.76 7.88 -8.42
N ILE A 148 7.63 7.42 -7.16
CA ILE A 148 8.65 6.59 -6.52
C ILE A 148 8.71 5.20 -7.16
N ALA A 149 7.61 4.65 -7.67
CA ALA A 149 7.62 3.41 -8.43
C ALA A 149 8.41 3.54 -9.73
N ILE A 150 8.26 4.67 -10.44
CA ILE A 150 9.06 4.96 -11.64
C ILE A 150 10.54 5.10 -11.26
N LEU A 151 10.86 5.78 -10.16
CA LEU A 151 12.24 5.88 -9.63
C LEU A 151 12.81 4.53 -9.21
N TYR A 152 11.99 3.69 -8.57
CA TYR A 152 12.32 2.31 -8.19
C TYR A 152 12.70 1.46 -9.40
N MET A 153 11.90 1.52 -10.46
CA MET A 153 12.19 0.84 -11.71
C MET A 153 13.46 1.39 -12.38
N LEU A 154 13.66 2.71 -12.36
CA LEU A 154 14.87 3.34 -12.87
C LEU A 154 16.12 2.80 -12.17
N VAL A 155 16.11 2.68 -10.84
CA VAL A 155 17.24 2.15 -10.06
C VAL A 155 17.49 0.68 -10.40
N ILE A 156 16.44 -0.14 -10.55
CA ILE A 156 16.59 -1.55 -10.97
C ILE A 156 17.23 -1.64 -12.35
N PHE A 157 16.74 -0.91 -13.35
CA PHE A 157 17.30 -0.97 -14.70
C PHE A 157 18.71 -0.40 -14.76
N ALA A 158 19.01 0.67 -14.04
CA ALA A 158 20.36 1.20 -13.92
C ALA A 158 21.32 0.18 -13.29
N TYR A 159 20.87 -0.56 -12.27
CA TYR A 159 21.65 -1.63 -11.66
C TYR A 159 21.91 -2.79 -12.63
N ILE A 160 20.89 -3.25 -13.35
CA ILE A 160 21.07 -4.32 -14.35
C ILE A 160 22.01 -3.85 -15.47
N LYS A 161 21.86 -2.62 -15.96
CA LYS A 161 22.80 -2.04 -16.93
C LYS A 161 24.24 -2.07 -16.41
N PHE A 162 24.43 -1.66 -15.16
CA PHE A 162 25.76 -1.64 -14.54
C PHE A 162 26.39 -3.03 -14.46
N VAL A 163 25.61 -4.07 -14.13
CA VAL A 163 26.10 -5.45 -14.00
C VAL A 163 26.33 -6.11 -15.37
N TYR A 164 25.43 -5.93 -16.33
CA TYR A 164 25.45 -6.65 -17.61
C TYR A 164 26.09 -5.87 -18.76
N GLN A 165 26.45 -4.59 -18.56
CA GLN A 165 27.08 -3.70 -19.55
C GLN A 165 26.41 -3.77 -20.94
N ASN A 166 25.08 -3.84 -20.97
CA ASN A 166 24.31 -4.00 -22.20
C ASN A 166 23.49 -2.74 -22.53
N ASN A 167 23.61 -2.26 -23.76
CA ASN A 167 22.93 -1.05 -24.24
C ASN A 167 21.42 -1.23 -24.44
N ASN A 168 20.90 -2.46 -24.42
CA ASN A 168 19.45 -2.72 -24.51
C ASN A 168 18.64 -2.06 -23.39
N TYR A 169 19.30 -1.73 -22.27
CA TYR A 169 18.68 -1.02 -21.15
C TYR A 169 18.67 0.50 -21.32
N ASP A 170 19.43 1.06 -22.26
CA ASP A 170 19.59 2.51 -22.42
C ASP A 170 18.30 3.17 -22.85
N SER A 171 17.63 2.62 -23.87
CA SER A 171 16.33 3.11 -24.32
C SER A 171 15.30 3.06 -23.20
N ILE A 172 15.29 1.99 -22.41
CA ILE A 172 14.35 1.85 -21.28
C ILE A 172 14.64 2.91 -20.22
N ILE A 173 15.89 3.05 -19.78
CA ILE A 173 16.30 4.06 -18.81
C ILE A 173 15.92 5.46 -19.29
N GLN A 174 16.15 5.78 -20.56
CA GLN A 174 15.75 7.06 -21.17
C GLN A 174 14.23 7.28 -21.08
N TYR A 175 13.41 6.27 -21.38
CA TYR A 175 11.95 6.41 -21.26
C TYR A 175 11.48 6.55 -19.81
N PHE A 176 12.11 5.87 -18.84
CA PHE A 176 11.80 6.08 -17.42
C PHE A 176 12.19 7.50 -16.96
N ILE A 177 13.32 8.04 -17.42
CA ILE A 177 13.71 9.43 -17.18
C ILE A 177 12.67 10.38 -17.79
N LEU A 178 12.25 10.13 -19.04
CA LEU A 178 11.22 10.91 -19.71
C LEU A 178 9.88 10.86 -18.96
N LEU A 179 9.50 9.71 -18.40
CA LEU A 179 8.31 9.57 -17.55
C LEU A 179 8.41 10.40 -16.26
N ILE A 180 9.58 10.41 -15.62
CA ILE A 180 9.81 11.23 -14.42
C ILE A 180 9.68 12.71 -14.78
N ILE A 181 10.30 13.15 -15.88
CA ILE A 181 10.20 14.52 -16.37
C ILE A 181 8.74 14.85 -16.70
N GLY A 182 8.03 13.99 -17.43
CA GLY A 182 6.62 14.17 -17.78
C GLY A 182 5.73 14.29 -16.55
N ARG A 183 5.98 13.49 -15.50
CA ARG A 183 5.31 13.62 -14.20
C ARG A 183 5.56 15.00 -13.59
N PHE A 184 6.80 15.48 -13.55
CA PHE A 184 7.12 16.80 -12.99
C PHE A 184 6.54 17.97 -13.79
N VAL A 185 6.46 17.83 -15.12
CA VAL A 185 5.83 18.83 -15.99
C VAL A 185 4.31 18.89 -15.76
N GLY A 186 3.67 17.75 -15.46
CA GLY A 186 2.23 17.68 -15.18
C GLY A 186 1.79 18.13 -13.79
N PHE A 187 2.68 18.24 -12.80
CA PHE A 187 2.34 18.51 -11.39
C PHE A 187 2.20 19.97 -10.99
N ASP A 188 2.52 20.93 -11.87
CA ASP A 188 2.21 22.38 -11.83
C ASP A 188 3.40 23.16 -12.39
N THR A 189 3.10 24.17 -13.22
CA THR A 189 4.02 25.10 -13.91
C THR A 189 4.88 25.99 -12.98
N THR A 190 4.92 25.70 -11.67
CA THR A 190 5.65 26.48 -10.67
C THR A 190 6.74 25.65 -9.97
N ILE A 191 7.92 26.27 -9.78
CA ILE A 191 9.08 25.67 -9.08
C ILE A 191 8.70 25.22 -7.64
N GLY A 192 7.71 25.87 -7.02
CA GLY A 192 7.20 25.51 -5.70
C GLY A 192 6.53 24.13 -5.65
N GLY A 193 5.73 23.78 -6.65
CA GLY A 193 5.08 22.46 -6.78
C GLY A 193 6.13 21.34 -6.90
N ILE A 194 7.12 21.55 -7.77
CA ILE A 194 8.24 20.61 -7.97
C ILE A 194 9.00 20.38 -6.66
N ARG A 195 9.37 21.44 -5.94
CA ARG A 195 10.11 21.33 -4.66
C ARG A 195 9.31 20.55 -3.62
N LYS A 196 8.01 20.80 -3.51
CA LYS A 196 7.13 20.08 -2.58
C LYS A 196 7.06 18.58 -2.93
N THR A 197 6.84 18.24 -4.20
CA THR A 197 6.79 16.84 -4.67
C THR A 197 8.14 16.13 -4.46
N LEU A 198 9.26 16.79 -4.77
CA LEU A 198 10.59 16.24 -4.54
C LEU A 198 10.84 15.99 -3.05
N THR A 199 10.46 16.93 -2.18
CA THR A 199 10.62 16.80 -0.73
C THR A 199 9.80 15.61 -0.22
N MET A 200 8.58 15.42 -0.73
CA MET A 200 7.76 14.27 -0.39
C MET A 200 8.33 12.96 -0.96
N ALA A 201 8.88 12.96 -2.16
CA ALA A 201 9.57 11.78 -2.72
C ALA A 201 10.78 11.39 -1.86
N VAL A 202 11.60 12.36 -1.45
CA VAL A 202 12.76 12.17 -0.57
C VAL A 202 12.35 11.58 0.78
N LYS A 203 11.26 12.06 1.38
CA LYS A 203 10.72 11.49 2.64
C LYS A 203 10.31 10.02 2.52
N ASN A 204 10.05 9.55 1.31
CA ASN A 204 9.66 8.17 1.02
C ASN A 204 10.80 7.33 0.41
N LEU A 205 12.02 7.86 0.30
CA LEU A 205 13.20 7.08 -0.06
C LEU A 205 13.43 5.86 0.85
N PRO A 206 13.13 5.89 2.15
CA PRO A 206 13.20 4.67 2.96
C PRO A 206 12.26 3.56 2.45
N LEU A 207 11.07 3.92 1.94
CA LEU A 207 10.15 2.93 1.33
C LEU A 207 10.73 2.38 0.02
N LEU A 208 11.38 3.23 -0.78
CA LEU A 208 12.12 2.80 -1.97
C LEU A 208 13.22 1.78 -1.62
N ALA A 209 14.03 2.07 -0.59
CA ALA A 209 15.08 1.15 -0.15
C ALA A 209 14.52 -0.20 0.30
N MET A 210 13.37 -0.20 0.97
CA MET A 210 12.67 -1.43 1.37
C MET A 210 12.10 -2.22 0.18
N ALA A 211 11.60 -1.52 -0.85
CA ALA A 211 11.15 -2.17 -2.09
C ALA A 211 12.33 -2.80 -2.84
N LEU A 212 13.46 -2.08 -2.94
CA LEU A 212 14.69 -2.58 -3.56
C LEU A 212 15.26 -3.78 -2.80
N SER A 213 15.30 -3.75 -1.46
CA SER A 213 15.82 -4.86 -0.67
C SER A 213 14.95 -6.11 -0.78
N GLY A 214 13.61 -5.97 -0.75
CA GLY A 214 12.71 -7.11 -0.97
C GLY A 214 12.86 -7.73 -2.35
N THR A 215 13.03 -6.89 -3.38
CA THR A 215 13.25 -7.33 -4.77
C THR A 215 14.63 -7.97 -4.96
N GLY A 216 15.66 -7.41 -4.33
CA GLY A 216 17.01 -7.97 -4.33
C GLY A 216 17.06 -9.32 -3.63
N LEU A 217 16.35 -9.48 -2.51
CA LEU A 217 16.30 -10.74 -1.75
C LEU A 217 15.62 -11.85 -2.57
N ILE A 218 14.46 -11.57 -3.18
CA ILE A 218 13.76 -12.57 -4.00
C ILE A 218 14.58 -12.94 -5.24
N ALA A 219 15.27 -11.96 -5.85
CA ALA A 219 16.14 -12.20 -6.98
C ALA A 219 17.36 -13.06 -6.57
N LEU A 220 18.03 -12.74 -5.48
CA LEU A 220 19.21 -13.47 -5.00
C LEU A 220 18.86 -14.93 -4.69
N VAL A 221 17.77 -15.18 -3.96
CA VAL A 221 17.34 -16.55 -3.65
C VAL A 221 16.85 -17.27 -4.91
N GLY A 222 16.12 -16.57 -5.78
CA GLY A 222 15.62 -17.14 -7.02
C GLY A 222 16.74 -17.57 -7.98
N PHE A 223 17.79 -16.78 -8.13
CA PHE A 223 18.96 -17.15 -8.95
C PHE A 223 19.83 -18.21 -8.27
N LYS A 224 20.05 -18.12 -6.94
CA LYS A 224 20.86 -19.11 -6.19
C LYS A 224 20.20 -20.50 -6.15
N SER A 225 18.88 -20.56 -6.08
CA SER A 225 18.12 -21.82 -6.09
C SER A 225 17.99 -22.45 -7.49
N GLY A 226 18.43 -21.76 -8.54
CA GLY A 226 18.27 -22.20 -9.93
C GLY A 226 16.84 -22.11 -10.47
N TYR A 227 15.92 -21.50 -9.70
CA TYR A 227 14.53 -21.32 -10.12
C TYR A 227 14.39 -20.19 -11.15
N LEU A 228 15.10 -19.08 -10.96
CA LEU A 228 15.20 -18.02 -11.95
C LEU A 228 16.34 -18.33 -12.92
N ILE A 229 16.00 -18.74 -14.14
CA ILE A 229 16.97 -19.15 -15.16
C ILE A 229 17.53 -17.90 -15.86
N VAL A 230 18.83 -17.63 -15.72
CA VAL A 230 19.51 -16.45 -16.32
C VAL A 230 19.31 -16.35 -17.84
N GLN A 231 19.17 -17.48 -18.53
CA GLN A 231 18.94 -17.55 -19.98
C GLN A 231 17.62 -16.88 -20.42
N ASN A 232 16.56 -16.90 -19.61
CA ASN A 232 15.25 -16.33 -19.96
C ASN A 232 15.19 -14.79 -19.90
N GLY A 233 16.33 -14.13 -19.69
CA GLY A 233 16.41 -12.69 -19.51
C GLY A 233 16.17 -12.28 -18.07
N VAL A 234 17.05 -11.41 -17.56
CA VAL A 234 17.04 -10.94 -16.17
C VAL A 234 15.75 -10.20 -15.83
N VAL A 235 15.20 -9.44 -16.78
CA VAL A 235 13.98 -8.63 -16.58
C VAL A 235 12.73 -9.50 -16.41
N TRP A 236 12.62 -10.57 -17.20
CA TRP A 236 11.53 -11.55 -17.05
C TRP A 236 11.58 -12.29 -15.72
N ASN A 237 12.77 -12.69 -15.30
CA ASN A 237 12.94 -13.32 -13.99
C ASN A 237 12.64 -12.38 -12.83
N LEU A 238 13.01 -11.10 -12.95
CA LEU A 238 12.64 -10.08 -11.96
C LEU A 238 11.12 -9.87 -11.93
N PHE A 239 10.46 -9.88 -13.08
CA PHE A 239 9.00 -9.81 -13.15
C PHE A 239 8.35 -10.99 -12.41
N LEU A 240 8.77 -12.23 -12.71
CA LEU A 240 8.28 -13.41 -12.02
C LEU A 240 8.52 -13.35 -10.51
N GLY A 241 9.71 -12.92 -10.08
CA GLY A 241 10.03 -12.72 -8.66
C GLY A 241 9.09 -11.71 -7.98
N GLN A 242 8.79 -10.60 -8.65
CA GLN A 242 7.85 -9.60 -8.13
C GLN A 242 6.41 -10.11 -8.05
N LEU A 243 5.97 -11.00 -8.95
CA LEU A 243 4.64 -11.61 -8.85
C LEU A 243 4.46 -12.35 -7.51
N PHE A 244 5.48 -13.09 -7.05
CA PHE A 244 5.42 -13.75 -5.74
C PHE A 244 5.26 -12.75 -4.59
N LEU A 245 5.99 -11.63 -4.64
CA LEU A 245 5.87 -10.56 -3.64
C LEU A 245 4.46 -9.96 -3.65
N VAL A 246 3.91 -9.62 -4.82
CA VAL A 246 2.57 -9.03 -4.96
C VAL A 246 1.47 -9.99 -4.48
N VAL A 247 1.57 -11.28 -4.79
CA VAL A 247 0.59 -12.29 -4.32
C VAL A 247 0.60 -12.38 -2.79
N ILE A 248 1.77 -12.48 -2.17
CA ILE A 248 1.91 -12.50 -0.71
C ILE A 248 1.38 -11.20 -0.10
N MET A 249 1.71 -10.05 -0.69
CA MET A 249 1.22 -8.75 -0.24
C MET A 249 -0.30 -8.66 -0.30
N TYR A 250 -0.93 -9.17 -1.36
CA TYR A 250 -2.38 -9.25 -1.48
C TYR A 250 -3.01 -10.11 -0.38
N ILE A 251 -2.41 -11.28 -0.10
CA ILE A 251 -2.88 -12.17 0.98
C ILE A 251 -2.78 -11.46 2.34
N ILE A 252 -1.62 -10.87 2.66
CA ILE A 252 -1.39 -10.13 3.90
C ILE A 252 -2.35 -8.94 4.01
N HIS A 253 -2.54 -8.17 2.93
CA HIS A 253 -3.49 -7.06 2.87
C HIS A 253 -4.90 -7.53 3.23
N LYS A 254 -5.37 -8.63 2.63
CA LYS A 254 -6.73 -9.16 2.84
C LYS A 254 -6.93 -9.71 4.25
N ILE A 255 -5.93 -10.38 4.82
CA ILE A 255 -5.98 -10.87 6.21
C ILE A 255 -6.03 -9.69 7.18
N ARG A 256 -5.12 -8.73 6.98
CA ARG A 256 -5.01 -7.55 7.82
C ARG A 256 -6.28 -6.70 7.77
N ASN A 257 -6.82 -6.42 6.58
CA ASN A 257 -8.03 -5.60 6.45
C ASN A 257 -9.23 -6.24 7.17
N ARG A 258 -9.35 -7.58 7.12
CA ARG A 258 -10.36 -8.31 7.90
C ARG A 258 -10.16 -8.19 9.41
N ALA A 259 -8.92 -8.34 9.90
CA ALA A 259 -8.60 -8.20 11.31
C ALA A 259 -8.92 -6.78 11.84
N TRP A 260 -8.61 -5.74 11.05
CA TRP A 260 -8.95 -4.36 11.42
C TRP A 260 -10.46 -4.10 11.39
N ALA A 261 -11.18 -4.60 10.39
CA ALA A 261 -12.64 -4.47 10.33
C ALA A 261 -13.33 -5.13 11.54
N GLN A 262 -12.77 -6.23 12.06
CA GLN A 262 -13.24 -6.84 13.31
C GLN A 262 -12.94 -5.95 14.52
N ALA A 263 -11.71 -5.46 14.64
CA ALA A 263 -11.32 -4.58 15.76
C ALA A 263 -12.15 -3.29 15.81
N GLU A 264 -12.50 -2.70 14.66
CA GLU A 264 -13.32 -1.49 14.62
C GLU A 264 -14.76 -1.77 15.04
N ARG A 265 -15.34 -2.91 14.64
CA ARG A 265 -16.67 -3.35 15.09
C ARG A 265 -16.71 -3.54 16.61
N GLU A 266 -15.65 -4.12 17.19
CA GLU A 266 -15.55 -4.28 18.64
C GLU A 266 -15.43 -2.95 19.38
N SER A 267 -14.59 -2.03 18.88
CA SER A 267 -14.48 -0.68 19.44
C SER A 267 -15.81 0.08 19.38
N ARG A 268 -16.54 0.01 18.25
CA ARG A 268 -17.87 0.63 18.11
C ARG A 268 -18.89 0.02 19.08
N LYS A 269 -18.89 -1.31 19.25
CA LYS A 269 -19.76 -1.98 20.24
C LYS A 269 -19.44 -1.52 21.66
N LYS A 270 -18.16 -1.39 22.02
CA LYS A 270 -17.74 -0.89 23.34
C LYS A 270 -18.16 0.58 23.52
N ALA A 271 -17.92 1.44 22.54
CA ALA A 271 -18.31 2.84 22.58
C ALA A 271 -19.84 3.00 22.71
N HIS A 272 -20.63 2.22 21.97
CA HIS A 272 -22.08 2.23 22.08
C HIS A 272 -22.57 1.78 23.46
N LYS A 273 -21.96 0.72 24.04
CA LYS A 273 -22.27 0.29 25.41
C LYS A 273 -21.94 1.37 26.45
N VAL A 274 -20.79 2.03 26.31
CA VAL A 274 -20.39 3.14 27.21
C VAL A 274 -21.36 4.32 27.09
N ALA A 275 -21.71 4.72 25.87
CA ALA A 275 -22.68 5.79 25.65
C ALA A 275 -24.07 5.43 26.20
N GLN A 276 -24.52 4.18 26.01
CA GLN A 276 -25.79 3.70 26.57
C GLN A 276 -25.77 3.68 28.10
N GLN A 277 -24.64 3.35 28.70
CA GLN A 277 -24.47 3.34 30.15
C GLN A 277 -24.45 4.75 30.73
N GLN A 278 -23.76 5.71 30.08
CA GLN A 278 -23.78 7.12 30.46
C GLN A 278 -25.20 7.72 30.36
N ASP A 279 -25.93 7.46 29.27
CA ASP A 279 -27.32 7.90 29.10
C ASP A 279 -28.27 7.28 30.15
N TRP A 280 -28.00 6.05 30.60
CA TRP A 280 -28.74 5.45 31.71
C TRP A 280 -28.43 6.13 33.05
N GLU A 281 -27.16 6.41 33.33
CA GLU A 281 -26.73 7.11 34.55
C GLU A 281 -27.30 8.54 34.63
N ASP A 282 -27.25 9.30 33.53
CA ASP A 282 -27.80 10.66 33.44
C ASP A 282 -29.32 10.69 33.68
N ARG A 283 -30.04 9.71 33.12
CA ARG A 283 -31.49 9.54 33.37
C ARG A 283 -31.77 9.20 34.83
N MET A 284 -30.96 8.35 35.45
CA MET A 284 -31.12 7.98 36.86
C MET A 284 -30.81 9.16 37.79
N GLN A 285 -29.78 9.96 37.51
CA GLN A 285 -29.48 11.18 38.25
C GLN A 285 -30.60 12.22 38.10
N SER A 286 -31.13 12.40 36.89
CA SER A 286 -32.25 13.31 36.63
C SER A 286 -33.50 12.89 37.43
N ARG A 287 -33.83 11.59 37.45
CA ARG A 287 -34.93 11.05 38.27
C ARG A 287 -34.72 11.26 39.77
N ARG A 288 -33.49 11.08 40.27
CA ARG A 288 -33.16 11.34 41.69
C ARG A 288 -33.36 12.82 42.06
N LYS A 289 -32.94 13.75 41.20
CA LYS A 289 -33.15 15.18 41.40
C LYS A 289 -34.64 15.57 41.39
N GLN A 290 -35.43 15.01 40.48
CA GLN A 290 -36.87 15.23 40.43
C GLN A 290 -37.59 14.71 41.68
N ASN A 291 -37.27 13.50 42.14
CA ASN A 291 -37.86 12.93 43.35
C ASN A 291 -37.50 13.73 44.61
N HIS A 292 -36.28 14.27 44.73
CA HIS A 292 -35.93 15.14 45.85
C HIS A 292 -36.66 16.49 45.82
N SER A 293 -36.90 17.06 44.64
CA SER A 293 -37.66 18.30 44.48
C SER A 293 -39.16 18.12 44.79
N GLY A 294 -39.75 16.99 44.41
CA GLY A 294 -41.15 16.64 44.72
C GLY A 294 -41.41 16.42 46.21
N ARG A 295 -40.53 15.64 46.87
CA ARG A 295 -40.64 15.35 48.32
C ARG A 295 -40.46 16.58 49.20
N GLY A 296 -39.63 17.54 48.77
CA GLY A 296 -39.46 18.82 49.47
C GLY A 296 -40.72 19.69 49.43
N LYS A 297 -41.50 19.65 48.34
CA LYS A 297 -42.76 20.41 48.23
C LYS A 297 -43.91 19.76 49.02
N GLU A 298 -44.05 18.43 48.99
CA GLU A 298 -45.05 17.72 49.81
C GLU A 298 -44.81 17.90 51.31
N SER A 299 -43.55 17.83 51.75
CA SER A 299 -43.22 18.02 53.17
C SER A 299 -43.45 19.46 53.66
N SER A 300 -43.32 20.47 52.79
CA SER A 300 -43.62 21.85 53.15
C SER A 300 -45.13 22.10 53.16
N GLN A 301 -45.88 21.57 52.18
CA GLN A 301 -47.34 21.68 52.16
C GLN A 301 -48.01 20.98 53.35
N LEU A 302 -47.52 19.80 53.77
CA LEU A 302 -48.03 19.12 54.97
C LEU A 302 -47.68 19.84 56.28
N LYS A 303 -46.56 20.58 56.31
CA LYS A 303 -46.21 21.43 57.47
C LYS A 303 -47.07 22.69 57.54
N ASP A 304 -47.39 23.29 56.41
CA ASP A 304 -48.26 24.48 56.35
C ASP A 304 -49.71 24.11 56.72
N LEU A 305 -50.24 22.99 56.21
CA LEU A 305 -51.56 22.45 56.58
C LEU A 305 -51.67 22.08 58.09
N GLY A 306 -50.59 21.60 58.69
CA GLY A 306 -50.55 21.30 60.13
C GLY A 306 -50.42 22.54 61.02
N TYR A 307 -49.87 23.65 60.50
CA TYR A 307 -49.73 24.91 61.24
C TYR A 307 -51.03 25.74 61.25
N ASP A 308 -51.80 25.69 60.17
CA ASP A 308 -53.06 26.43 60.08
C ASP A 308 -54.17 25.85 60.97
N GLN A 309 -54.23 24.52 61.15
CA GLN A 309 -55.18 23.88 62.09
C GLN A 309 -54.92 24.24 63.57
N PHE A 310 -53.69 24.63 63.94
CA PHE A 310 -53.37 25.03 65.30
C PHE A 310 -53.62 26.52 65.58
N LYS A 311 -53.92 27.32 64.55
CA LYS A 311 -54.16 28.76 64.68
C LYS A 311 -55.63 29.11 64.92
N GLU A 312 -56.57 28.22 64.60
CA GLU A 312 -58.02 28.44 64.82
C GLU A 312 -58.52 28.02 66.21
N LEU A 313 -57.65 27.52 67.11
CA LEU A 313 -58.02 27.07 68.46
C LEU A 313 -57.55 28.00 69.61
N LYS A 314 -57.30 29.29 69.32
CA LYS A 314 -56.98 30.31 70.32
C LYS A 314 -57.79 31.57 70.09
#